data_AF-A0AA34SFU8-F1
#
_entry.id   AF-A0AA34SFU8-F1
#
_cell.length_a   1.000
_cell.length_b   1.000
_cell.length_c   1.000
_cell.angle_alpha   90.00
_cell.angle_beta   90.00
_cell.angle_gamma   90.00
#
_symmetry.space_group_name_H-M   'P 1'
#
loop_
_entity.id
_entity.type
_entity.pdbx_description
1 polymer ?
#
loop_
_entity_poly.entity_id
_entity_poly.type
_entity_poly.pdbx_seq_one_letter_code
_entity_poly.pdbx_strand_id
1 'polypeptide(L)'
;MTIEPHYIHQQHYTHFGRLNDLIYKLPILYSGLFGGLWYFAFSQKDANPWVAALVLFFCSILSFIFKKITGRLGRAMSGYIDNINKMDGEFAVTLKNNDGKNEWSTINWINFALTISGLGSIVFIIIVLFPQIQQIVEIYLCHEK
;
A
#
# COMPACT_ATOMS: atom_id res chain seq x y z
N MET A 1 7.89 0.17 -41.87
CA MET A 1 8.73 0.54 -40.72
C MET A 1 8.76 -0.65 -39.79
N THR A 2 9.73 -1.55 -39.97
CA THR A 2 9.91 -2.72 -39.10
C THR A 2 10.65 -2.25 -37.85
N ILE A 3 9.96 -2.22 -36.71
CA ILE A 3 10.58 -1.84 -35.44
C ILE A 3 11.58 -2.95 -35.10
N GLU A 4 12.89 -2.62 -35.05
CA GLU A 4 13.88 -3.63 -34.71
C GLU A 4 13.65 -4.13 -33.27
N PRO A 5 13.79 -5.44 -33.01
CA PRO A 5 13.50 -6.06 -31.72
C PRO A 5 14.31 -5.46 -30.55
N HIS A 6 15.49 -4.90 -30.83
CA HIS A 6 16.32 -4.19 -29.85
C HIS A 6 15.62 -2.94 -29.25
N TYR A 7 14.88 -2.16 -30.05
CA TYR A 7 14.18 -0.96 -29.56
C TYR A 7 13.01 -1.33 -28.64
N ILE A 8 12.29 -2.41 -28.97
CA ILE A 8 11.18 -2.91 -28.16
C ILE A 8 11.70 -3.39 -26.81
N HIS A 9 12.80 -4.14 -26.82
CA HIS A 9 13.48 -4.63 -25.62
C HIS A 9 13.94 -3.49 -24.70
N GLN A 10 14.66 -2.50 -25.23
CA GLN A 10 15.15 -1.35 -24.46
C GLN A 10 14.01 -0.49 -23.87
N GLN A 11 12.90 -0.35 -24.61
CA GLN A 11 11.71 0.33 -24.11
C GLN A 11 11.09 -0.40 -22.91
N HIS A 12 10.95 -1.72 -22.97
CA HIS A 12 10.42 -2.51 -21.85
C HIS A 12 11.27 -2.39 -20.58
N TYR A 13 12.61 -2.42 -20.69
CA TYR A 13 13.51 -2.17 -19.55
C TYR A 13 13.37 -0.76 -18.98
N THR A 14 13.27 0.25 -19.86
CA THR A 14 13.09 1.64 -19.43
C THR A 14 11.77 1.83 -18.69
N HIS A 15 10.69 1.21 -19.17
CA HIS A 15 9.39 1.21 -18.49
C HIS A 15 9.45 0.47 -17.15
N PHE A 16 10.09 -0.69 -17.10
CA PHE A 16 10.27 -1.45 -15.86
C PHE A 16 11.05 -0.64 -14.81
N GLY A 17 12.18 -0.02 -15.18
CA GLY A 17 12.99 0.80 -14.28
C GLY A 17 12.21 1.98 -13.70
N ARG A 18 11.42 2.68 -14.52
CA ARG A 18 10.55 3.79 -14.05
C ARG A 18 9.47 3.32 -13.07
N LEU A 19 8.86 2.16 -13.33
CA LEU A 19 7.85 1.59 -12.42
C LEU A 19 8.49 1.16 -11.10
N ASN A 20 9.70 0.61 -11.14
CA ASN A 20 10.44 0.20 -9.95
C ASN A 20 10.79 1.40 -9.06
N ASP A 21 11.33 2.48 -9.63
CA ASP A 21 11.61 3.73 -8.90
C ASP A 21 10.35 4.32 -8.26
N LEU A 22 9.21 4.25 -8.97
CA LEU A 22 7.93 4.69 -8.43
C LEU A 22 7.50 3.86 -7.20
N ILE A 23 7.66 2.53 -7.25
CA ILE A 23 7.33 1.65 -6.11
C ILE A 23 8.10 2.05 -4.85
N TYR A 24 9.39 2.36 -4.95
CA TYR A 24 10.19 2.74 -3.77
C TYR A 24 9.81 4.09 -3.17
N LYS A 25 9.17 4.96 -3.94
CA LYS A 25 8.67 6.27 -3.46
C LYS A 25 7.29 6.18 -2.79
N LEU A 26 6.49 5.18 -3.14
CA LEU A 26 5.13 5.01 -2.60
C LEU A 26 5.07 4.89 -1.06
N PRO A 27 5.94 4.11 -0.37
CA PRO A 27 5.91 4.02 1.09
C PRO A 27 6.06 5.39 1.77
N ILE A 28 7.00 6.20 1.32
CA ILE A 28 7.28 7.52 1.89
C ILE A 28 6.07 8.46 1.69
N LEU A 29 5.51 8.47 0.47
CA LEU A 29 4.33 9.26 0.13
C LEU A 29 3.11 8.85 0.96
N TYR A 30 2.86 7.55 1.10
CA TYR A 30 1.76 7.03 1.88
C TYR A 30 1.93 7.31 3.37
N SER A 31 3.11 7.09 3.94
CA SER A 31 3.38 7.41 5.35
C SER A 31 3.13 8.89 5.67
N GLY A 32 3.57 9.82 4.81
CA GLY A 32 3.30 11.24 4.99
C GLY A 32 1.82 11.59 4.91
N LEU A 33 1.12 11.08 3.89
CA LEU A 33 -0.30 11.37 3.69
C LEU A 33 -1.18 10.77 4.80
N PHE A 34 -1.03 9.47 5.06
CA PHE A 34 -1.82 8.77 6.08
C PHE A 34 -1.49 9.25 7.49
N GLY A 35 -0.19 9.48 7.77
CA GLY A 35 0.24 10.06 9.05
C GLY A 35 -0.35 11.45 9.29
N GLY A 36 -0.35 12.32 8.28
CA GLY A 36 -0.94 13.65 8.37
C GLY A 36 -2.45 13.62 8.58
N LEU A 37 -3.18 12.77 7.84
CA LEU A 37 -4.63 12.60 7.98
C LEU A 37 -5.00 12.05 9.37
N TRP A 38 -4.27 11.05 9.86
CA TRP A 38 -4.48 10.49 11.20
C TRP A 38 -4.19 11.51 12.29
N TYR A 39 -3.07 12.22 12.20
CA TYR A 39 -2.72 13.27 13.15
C TYR A 39 -3.81 14.35 13.21
N PHE A 40 -4.27 14.83 12.05
CA PHE A 40 -5.37 15.79 11.99
C PHE A 40 -6.66 15.24 12.62
N ALA A 41 -7.04 14.01 12.30
CA ALA A 41 -8.22 13.38 12.89
C ALA A 41 -8.14 13.29 14.41
N PHE A 42 -7.00 12.85 14.97
CA PHE A 42 -6.82 12.76 16.41
C PHE A 42 -6.76 14.13 17.09
N SER A 43 -6.20 15.14 16.43
CA SER A 43 -6.22 16.52 16.97
C SER A 43 -7.64 17.08 17.11
N GLN A 44 -8.57 16.63 16.28
CA GLN A 44 -9.95 17.09 16.27
C GLN A 44 -10.91 16.21 17.07
N LYS A 45 -10.43 15.11 17.67
CA LYS A 45 -11.29 14.12 18.35
C LYS A 45 -12.13 14.73 19.47
N ASP A 46 -11.54 15.63 20.26
CA ASP A 46 -12.19 16.24 21.42
C ASP A 46 -12.98 17.51 21.05
N ALA A 47 -12.55 18.22 20.00
CA ALA A 47 -13.20 19.44 19.54
C ALA A 47 -14.44 19.15 18.68
N ASN A 48 -14.31 18.23 17.72
CA ASN A 48 -15.41 17.82 16.86
C ASN A 48 -15.23 16.36 16.37
N PRO A 49 -15.79 15.38 17.11
CA PRO A 49 -15.62 13.96 16.80
C PRO A 49 -16.21 13.56 15.45
N TRP A 50 -17.21 14.29 14.94
CA TRP A 50 -17.77 14.06 13.60
C TRP A 50 -16.78 14.38 12.49
N VAL A 51 -16.02 15.48 12.63
CA VAL A 51 -14.97 15.85 11.66
C VAL A 51 -13.85 14.81 11.70
N ALA A 52 -13.43 14.38 12.90
CA ALA A 52 -12.43 13.32 13.05
C ALA A 52 -12.90 12.01 12.38
N ALA A 53 -14.15 11.59 12.61
CA ALA A 53 -14.73 10.41 11.99
C ALA A 53 -14.79 10.52 10.45
N LEU A 54 -15.16 11.68 9.91
CA LEU A 54 -15.19 11.92 8.46
C LEU A 54 -13.80 11.79 7.84
N VAL A 55 -12.77 12.37 8.48
CA VAL A 55 -11.38 12.27 8.01
C VAL A 55 -10.87 10.84 8.05
N LEU A 56 -11.14 10.09 9.12
CA LEU A 56 -10.79 8.67 9.21
C LEU A 56 -11.55 7.82 8.19
N PHE A 57 -12.81 8.13 7.93
CA PHE A 57 -13.59 7.46 6.89
C PHE A 57 -12.98 7.70 5.50
N PHE A 58 -12.64 8.95 5.20
CA PHE A 58 -11.94 9.32 3.98
C PHE A 58 -10.59 8.59 3.84
N CYS A 59 -9.83 8.51 4.94
CA CYS A 59 -8.59 7.76 5.02
C CYS A 59 -8.78 6.25 4.71
N SER A 60 -9.87 5.63 5.19
CA SER A 60 -10.20 4.24 4.87
C SER A 60 -10.49 4.04 3.38
N ILE A 61 -11.24 4.95 2.76
CA ILE A 61 -11.52 4.92 1.31
C ILE A 61 -10.23 5.04 0.51
N LEU A 62 -9.37 6.02 0.85
CA LEU A 62 -8.08 6.24 0.20
C LEU A 62 -7.18 4.99 0.27
N SER A 63 -7.12 4.35 1.43
CA SER A 63 -6.38 3.09 1.61
C SER A 63 -6.83 2.02 0.62
N PHE A 64 -8.15 1.86 0.41
CA PHE A 64 -8.68 0.89 -0.54
C PHE A 64 -8.37 1.25 -1.98
N ILE A 65 -8.50 2.53 -2.35
CA ILE A 65 -8.18 3.04 -3.70
C ILE A 65 -6.70 2.80 -4.02
N PHE A 66 -5.79 3.20 -3.12
CA PHE A 66 -4.36 3.02 -3.31
C PHE A 66 -3.97 1.55 -3.39
N LYS A 67 -4.56 0.68 -2.55
CA LYS A 67 -4.34 -0.76 -2.64
C LYS A 67 -4.69 -1.31 -4.03
N LYS A 68 -5.78 -0.85 -4.64
CA LYS A 68 -6.15 -1.23 -6.01
C LYS A 68 -5.15 -0.71 -7.05
N ILE A 69 -4.67 0.53 -6.90
CA ILE A 69 -3.68 1.13 -7.80
C ILE A 69 -2.34 0.39 -7.71
N THR A 70 -1.79 0.19 -6.51
CA THR A 70 -0.53 -0.53 -6.30
C THR A 70 -0.64 -2.00 -6.76
N GLY A 71 -1.78 -2.64 -6.56
CA GLY A 71 -2.04 -3.98 -7.09
C GLY A 71 -2.13 -4.06 -8.61
N ARG A 72 -2.56 -2.99 -9.30
CA ARG A 72 -2.49 -2.89 -10.77
C ARG A 72 -1.06 -2.62 -11.23
N LEU A 73 -0.33 -1.76 -10.53
CA LEU A 73 1.07 -1.46 -10.78
C LEU A 73 1.93 -2.74 -10.74
N GLY A 74 1.72 -3.59 -9.74
CA GLY A 74 2.43 -4.86 -9.64
C GLY A 74 2.17 -5.83 -10.77
N ARG A 75 0.90 -5.98 -11.16
CA ARG A 75 0.56 -6.80 -12.33
C ARG A 75 1.19 -6.27 -13.62
N ALA A 76 1.25 -4.95 -13.78
CA ALA A 76 1.93 -4.35 -14.93
C ALA A 76 3.43 -4.66 -14.92
N MET A 77 4.11 -4.53 -13.77
CA MET A 77 5.53 -4.87 -13.64
C MET A 77 5.81 -6.35 -13.90
N SER A 78 5.00 -7.26 -13.37
CA SER A 78 5.12 -8.69 -13.67
C SER A 78 4.97 -8.95 -15.17
N GLY A 79 3.99 -8.32 -15.83
CA GLY A 79 3.82 -8.45 -17.28
C GLY A 79 5.01 -7.91 -18.10
N TYR A 80 5.63 -6.82 -17.65
CA TYR A 80 6.86 -6.30 -18.29
C TYR A 80 8.05 -7.26 -18.11
N ILE A 81 8.27 -7.78 -16.89
CA ILE A 81 9.31 -8.79 -16.63
C ILE A 81 9.08 -10.05 -17.47
N ASP A 82 7.85 -10.56 -17.52
CA ASP A 82 7.53 -11.78 -18.27
C ASP A 82 7.80 -11.62 -19.77
N ASN A 83 7.49 -10.43 -20.33
CA ASN A 83 7.80 -10.13 -21.73
C ASN A 83 9.30 -9.96 -21.98
N ILE A 84 10.02 -9.32 -21.05
CA ILE A 84 11.49 -9.21 -21.11
C ILE A 84 12.12 -10.60 -21.10
N ASN A 85 11.74 -11.46 -20.15
CA ASN A 85 12.26 -12.82 -20.03
C ASN A 85 11.98 -13.69 -21.26
N LYS A 86 10.82 -13.50 -21.92
CA LYS A 86 10.52 -14.17 -23.20
C LYS A 86 11.44 -13.72 -24.34
N MET A 87 11.91 -12.48 -24.32
CA MET A 87 12.84 -11.95 -25.34
C MET A 87 14.30 -12.32 -25.04
N ASP A 88 14.67 -12.45 -23.76
CA ASP A 88 16.04 -12.79 -23.33
C ASP A 88 16.39 -14.28 -23.52
N GLY A 89 15.41 -15.17 -23.63
CA GLY A 89 15.63 -16.59 -23.91
C GLY A 89 16.53 -17.25 -22.85
N GLU A 90 17.76 -17.62 -23.24
CA GLU A 90 18.75 -18.23 -22.35
C GLU A 90 19.34 -17.27 -21.31
N PHE A 91 19.23 -15.97 -21.52
CA PHE A 91 19.72 -14.94 -20.59
C PHE A 91 18.61 -14.40 -19.66
N ALA A 92 17.43 -15.03 -19.66
CA ALA A 92 16.31 -14.60 -18.86
C ALA A 92 16.68 -14.55 -17.37
N VAL A 93 16.55 -13.36 -16.78
CA VAL A 93 16.84 -13.16 -15.37
C VAL A 93 15.64 -13.68 -14.56
N THR A 94 15.71 -14.93 -14.13
CA THR A 94 14.77 -15.46 -13.14
C THR A 94 15.08 -14.84 -11.78
N LEU A 95 14.38 -13.74 -11.47
CA LEU A 95 14.22 -13.26 -10.09
C LEU A 95 13.40 -14.23 -9.23
N LYS A 96 12.84 -15.28 -9.82
CA LYS A 96 12.16 -16.36 -9.12
C LYS A 96 13.22 -17.27 -8.49
N ASN A 97 13.57 -17.00 -7.24
CA ASN A 97 14.33 -17.93 -6.43
C ASN A 97 13.67 -19.33 -6.54
N ASN A 98 14.46 -20.33 -6.92
CA ASN A 98 14.03 -21.72 -7.09
C ASN A 98 13.57 -22.39 -5.77
N ASP A 99 13.60 -21.66 -4.65
CA ASP A 99 13.34 -22.18 -3.31
C ASP A 99 11.90 -22.06 -2.82
N GLY A 100 10.97 -21.50 -3.61
CA GLY A 100 9.53 -21.55 -3.32
C GLY A 100 9.08 -20.94 -1.97
N LYS A 101 9.97 -20.27 -1.24
CA LYS A 101 9.65 -19.59 0.01
C LYS A 101 9.10 -18.22 -0.34
N ASN A 102 7.96 -17.89 0.28
CA ASN A 102 7.21 -16.65 0.13
C ASN A 102 8.11 -15.40 0.31
N GLU A 103 8.81 -14.97 -0.74
CA GLU A 103 9.39 -13.64 -0.78
C GLU A 103 8.24 -12.65 -0.94
N TRP A 104 7.93 -11.95 0.15
CA TRP A 104 6.95 -10.90 0.14
C TRP A 104 7.44 -9.78 -0.78
N SER A 105 6.90 -9.72 -2.00
CA SER A 105 7.10 -8.60 -2.91
C SER A 105 6.86 -7.27 -2.18
N THR A 106 7.65 -6.24 -2.49
CA THR A 106 7.47 -4.86 -1.98
C THR A 106 6.02 -4.39 -2.15
N ILE A 107 5.34 -4.86 -3.19
CA ILE A 107 3.93 -4.56 -3.47
C ILE A 107 2.99 -5.21 -2.46
N ASN A 108 3.29 -6.43 -2.03
CA ASN A 108 2.52 -7.12 -0.99
C ASN A 108 2.69 -6.42 0.35
N TRP A 109 3.90 -5.96 0.68
CA TRP A 109 4.15 -5.14 1.86
C TRP A 109 3.36 -3.83 1.84
N ILE A 110 3.38 -3.10 0.73
CA ILE A 110 2.59 -1.86 0.58
C ILE A 110 1.09 -2.16 0.72
N ASN A 111 0.58 -3.19 0.05
CA ASN A 111 -0.83 -3.56 0.14
C ASN A 111 -1.24 -4.01 1.54
N PHE A 112 -0.35 -4.67 2.27
CA PHE A 112 -0.55 -5.05 3.66
C PHE A 112 -0.63 -3.82 4.56
N ALA A 113 0.32 -2.89 4.45
CA ALA A 113 0.31 -1.64 5.20
C ALA A 113 -0.94 -0.80 4.92
N LEU A 114 -1.36 -0.69 3.65
CA LEU A 114 -2.61 -0.01 3.27
C LEU A 114 -3.85 -0.71 3.83
N THR A 115 -3.83 -2.05 3.93
CA THR A 115 -4.93 -2.79 4.55
C THR A 115 -5.01 -2.51 6.05
N ILE A 116 -3.86 -2.52 6.75
CA ILE A 116 -3.80 -2.14 8.17
C ILE A 116 -4.27 -0.71 8.38
N SER A 117 -3.81 0.24 7.56
CA SER A 117 -4.23 1.65 7.67
C SER A 117 -5.74 1.81 7.44
N GLY A 118 -6.29 1.13 6.43
CA GLY A 118 -7.72 1.16 6.15
C GLY A 118 -8.58 0.57 7.26
N LEU A 119 -8.20 -0.59 7.80
CA LEU A 119 -8.89 -1.24 8.92
C LEU A 119 -8.74 -0.44 10.21
N GLY A 120 -7.52 0.03 10.51
CA GLY A 120 -7.23 0.87 11.66
C GLY A 120 -8.09 2.12 11.66
N SER A 121 -8.26 2.76 10.49
CA SER A 121 -9.11 3.95 10.36
C SER A 121 -10.57 3.64 10.73
N ILE A 122 -11.10 2.47 10.34
CA ILE A 122 -12.47 2.04 10.71
C ILE A 122 -12.57 1.80 12.21
N VAL A 123 -11.60 1.12 12.81
CA VAL A 123 -11.55 0.88 14.26
C VAL A 123 -11.53 2.21 15.02
N PHE A 124 -10.72 3.18 14.57
CA PHE A 124 -10.66 4.49 15.19
C PHE A 124 -11.94 5.32 15.04
N ILE A 125 -12.70 5.16 13.94
CA ILE A 125 -14.03 5.78 13.83
C ILE A 125 -14.96 5.29 14.93
N ILE A 126 -14.99 3.97 15.18
CA ILE A 126 -15.83 3.38 16.23
C ILE A 126 -15.41 3.93 17.60
N ILE A 127 -14.10 4.01 17.86
CA ILE A 127 -13.54 4.55 19.10
C ILE A 127 -13.93 6.03 19.31
N VAL A 128 -13.80 6.85 18.26
CA VAL A 128 -14.08 8.30 18.33
C VAL A 128 -15.57 8.57 18.51
N LEU A 129 -16.44 7.80 17.84
CA LEU A 129 -17.90 8.00 17.92
C LEU A 129 -18.51 7.39 19.19
N PHE A 130 -17.89 6.36 19.77
CA PHE A 130 -18.37 5.68 20.97
C PHE A 130 -17.32 5.71 22.08
N PRO A 131 -17.09 6.87 22.72
CA PRO A 131 -16.05 7.02 23.75
C PRO A 131 -16.27 6.13 24.98
N GLN A 132 -17.51 5.67 25.22
CA GLN A 132 -17.84 4.68 26.26
C GLN A 132 -17.09 3.36 26.08
N ILE A 133 -16.77 2.97 24.83
CA ILE A 133 -15.97 1.77 24.53
C ILE A 133 -14.55 1.94 25.04
N GLN A 134 -13.96 3.14 24.94
CA GLN A 134 -12.61 3.39 25.49
C GLN A 134 -12.58 3.19 27.00
N GLN A 135 -13.59 3.71 27.71
CA GLN A 135 -13.69 3.56 29.16
C GLN A 135 -13.79 2.10 29.59
N ILE A 136 -14.58 1.28 28.86
CA ILE A 136 -14.70 -0.15 29.16
C ILE A 136 -13.39 -0.89 28.91
N VAL A 137 -12.70 -0.59 27.81
CA VAL A 137 -11.39 -1.21 27.49
C VAL A 137 -10.34 -0.85 28.53
N GLU A 138 -10.29 0.41 28.97
CA GLU A 138 -9.38 0.85 30.03
C GLU A 138 -9.68 0.15 31.37
N ILE A 139 -10.97 0.01 31.73
CA ILE A 139 -11.37 -0.70 32.96
C ILE A 139 -10.95 -2.18 32.90
N TYR A 140 -11.17 -2.87 31.77
CA TYR A 140 -10.77 -4.27 31.61
C TYR A 140 -9.25 -4.48 31.69
N LEU A 141 -8.47 -3.62 31.03
CA LEU A 141 -7.00 -3.68 31.06
C LEU A 141 -6.40 -3.34 32.43
N CYS A 142 -7.08 -2.51 33.22
CA CYS A 142 -6.64 -2.15 34.57
C CYS A 142 -6.97 -3.24 35.60
N HIS A 143 -8.00 -4.07 35.35
CA HIS A 143 -8.41 -5.15 36.24
C HIS A 143 -7.60 -6.45 36.04
N GLU A 144 -6.81 -6.54 34.97
CA GLU A 144 -5.91 -7.66 34.65
C GLU A 144 -4.46 -7.45 35.14
N LYS A 145 -4.17 -6.30 35.79
CA LYS A 145 -2.91 -6.03 36.49
C LYS A 145 -3.06 -6.23 38.00
#